data_AF-A0A9D2R194-F1
#
_entry.id   AF-A0A9D2R194-F1
#
_cell.length_a   1.000
_cell.length_b   1.000
_cell.length_c   1.000
_cell.angle_alpha   90.00
_cell.angle_beta   90.00
_cell.angle_gamma   90.00
#
_symmetry.space_group_name_H-M   'P 1'
#
loop_
_entity.id
_entity.type
_entity.pdbx_description
1 polymer ?
#
loop_
_entity_poly.entity_id
_entity_poly.type
_entity_poly.pdbx_seq_one_letter_code
_entity_poly.pdbx_strand_id
1 'polypeptide(L)'
;MRKLALSDEILLSIEKPARYIGGEVNSVMKDPEKVTTRFAMCFPDVYEIGMSHLGIQILYDMFNRWDDVWCERVYSPWVDLDKIMRERHIPLFALESQDPVRDFDFLGITIQYEMCYTNILQVLDLSGIPLSAAERTKEDPIVIGGGPCTYNPEPIADFFDLFYIGEGETIYRQLLDLYQEYQKEGWTRREFLIRAAKIPGIYAPSLYEVSYHEDGTIASFAPSVEGVPEKIVKQIQMDLTDTYYPKKPVVPFMKITQDRVTLEIQRGCIRGCRFCQA
;
A
#
# COMPACT_ATOMS: atom_id res chain seq x y z
N MET A 1 26.42 -6.15 10.62
CA MET A 1 25.88 -4.78 10.48
C MET A 1 24.93 -4.79 9.30
N ARG A 2 23.70 -4.28 9.45
CA ARG A 2 22.77 -4.16 8.32
C ARG A 2 23.35 -3.16 7.32
N LYS A 3 23.32 -3.47 6.03
CA LYS A 3 23.73 -2.54 4.97
C LYS A 3 22.59 -1.56 4.75
N LEU A 4 22.86 -0.26 4.88
CA LEU A 4 21.88 0.78 4.58
C LEU A 4 21.85 1.07 3.08
N ALA A 5 20.68 1.45 2.56
CA ALA A 5 20.55 1.88 1.17
C ALA A 5 21.26 3.22 0.91
N LEU A 6 21.36 4.05 1.95
CA LEU A 6 22.04 5.35 1.91
C LEU A 6 23.41 5.25 2.58
N SER A 7 24.43 5.82 1.94
CA SER A 7 25.75 5.99 2.56
C SER A 7 25.72 7.03 3.68
N ASP A 8 26.63 6.92 4.64
CA ASP A 8 26.79 7.87 5.74
C ASP A 8 26.92 9.33 5.26
N GLU A 9 27.62 9.58 4.14
CA GLU A 9 27.74 10.92 3.54
C GLU A 9 26.38 11.51 3.17
N ILE A 10 25.48 10.69 2.61
CA ILE A 10 24.12 11.12 2.25
C ILE A 10 23.28 11.34 3.51
N LEU A 11 23.38 10.44 4.48
CA LEU A 11 22.62 10.58 5.74
C LEU A 11 23.02 11.85 6.51
N LEU A 12 24.28 12.27 6.43
CA LEU A 12 24.78 13.49 7.06
C LEU A 12 24.44 14.77 6.28
N SER A 13 23.98 14.67 5.03
CA SER A 13 23.66 15.83 4.18
C SER A 13 22.17 16.16 4.07
N ILE A 14 21.31 15.33 4.66
CA ILE A 14 19.84 15.47 4.62
C ILE A 14 19.23 15.79 5.98
N GLU A 15 18.01 16.31 5.97
CA GLU A 15 17.20 16.54 7.14
C GLU A 15 16.65 15.24 7.72
N LYS A 16 16.80 15.07 9.04
CA LYS A 16 16.24 13.95 9.82
C LYS A 16 16.56 12.57 9.20
N PRO A 17 17.84 12.16 9.14
CA PRO A 17 18.24 10.87 8.57
C PRO A 17 17.56 9.66 9.23
N ALA A 18 17.12 9.79 10.48
CA ALA A 18 16.36 8.78 11.20
C ALA A 18 15.11 8.27 10.46
N ARG A 19 14.56 9.04 9.51
CA ARG A 19 13.45 8.63 8.64
C ARG A 19 13.75 7.40 7.79
N TYR A 20 15.04 7.14 7.50
CA TYR A 20 15.45 6.22 6.43
C TYR A 20 16.27 5.02 6.93
N ILE A 21 16.75 5.07 8.18
CA ILE A 21 17.70 4.08 8.70
C ILE A 21 17.07 2.77 9.15
N GLY A 22 15.76 2.75 9.43
CA GLY A 22 15.03 1.60 9.98
C GLY A 22 15.61 1.04 11.29
N GLY A 23 15.31 -0.23 11.57
CA GLY A 23 15.86 -0.96 12.73
C GLY A 23 15.25 -0.58 14.07
N GLU A 24 14.05 0.00 14.04
CA GLU A 24 13.34 0.45 15.23
C GLU A 24 12.94 -0.69 16.17
N VAL A 25 12.62 -0.33 17.41
CA VAL A 25 12.13 -1.33 18.38
C VAL A 25 10.81 -1.89 17.88
N ASN A 26 10.69 -3.23 17.91
CA ASN A 26 9.57 -4.01 17.37
C ASN A 26 9.43 -4.02 15.84
N SER A 27 10.40 -3.50 15.08
CA SER A 27 10.46 -3.80 13.64
C SER A 27 10.65 -5.30 13.43
N VAL A 28 9.86 -5.87 12.53
CA VAL A 28 9.90 -7.30 12.19
C VAL A 28 10.89 -7.52 11.06
N MET A 29 11.90 -8.35 11.35
CA MET A 29 12.86 -8.81 10.36
C MET A 29 12.60 -10.29 10.09
N LYS A 30 12.33 -10.65 8.84
CA LYS A 30 12.22 -12.03 8.39
C LYS A 30 13.40 -12.40 7.51
N ASP A 31 13.55 -13.70 7.29
CA ASP A 31 14.51 -14.25 6.36
C ASP A 31 13.87 -14.28 4.97
N PRO A 32 14.37 -13.50 3.98
CA PRO A 32 13.75 -13.42 2.66
C PRO A 32 13.66 -14.78 1.95
N GLU A 33 14.53 -15.74 2.27
CA GLU A 33 14.48 -17.08 1.69
C GLU A 33 13.36 -17.97 2.27
N LYS A 34 12.75 -17.56 3.38
CA LYS A 34 11.70 -18.33 4.08
C LYS A 34 10.29 -17.79 3.89
N VAL A 35 10.16 -16.64 3.24
CA VAL A 35 8.87 -16.03 2.92
C VAL A 35 8.55 -16.23 1.46
N THR A 36 7.27 -16.39 1.14
CA THR A 36 6.79 -16.53 -0.24
C THR A 36 6.19 -15.24 -0.77
N THR A 37 6.01 -14.24 0.08
CA THR A 37 5.47 -12.94 -0.33
C THR A 37 6.10 -11.81 0.47
N ARG A 38 6.68 -10.82 -0.23
CA ARG A 38 7.18 -9.56 0.30
C ARG A 38 6.25 -8.43 -0.08
N PHE A 39 5.74 -7.73 0.92
CA PHE A 39 4.77 -6.67 0.77
C PHE A 39 5.36 -5.34 1.24
N ALA A 40 5.53 -4.37 0.32
CA ALA A 40 5.91 -3.01 0.65
C ALA A 40 4.66 -2.19 1.01
N MET A 41 4.45 -1.94 2.30
CA MET A 41 3.35 -1.12 2.81
C MET A 41 3.78 0.35 2.90
N CYS A 42 3.29 1.13 1.95
CA CYS A 42 3.63 2.52 1.74
C CYS A 42 2.59 3.46 2.35
N PHE A 43 3.07 4.43 3.13
CA PHE A 43 2.34 5.68 3.35
C PHE A 43 2.97 6.73 2.41
N PRO A 44 2.22 7.31 1.46
CA PRO A 44 2.75 8.22 0.43
C PRO A 44 3.00 9.63 1.00
N ASP A 45 3.70 9.71 2.11
CA ASP A 45 4.16 10.93 2.76
C ASP A 45 5.38 10.60 3.65
N VAL A 46 5.94 11.60 4.30
CA VAL A 46 7.11 11.41 5.17
C VAL A 46 6.84 10.49 6.34
N TYR A 47 7.90 9.81 6.77
CA TYR A 47 7.94 8.87 7.89
C TYR A 47 7.17 9.34 9.13
N GLU A 48 7.39 10.57 9.62
CA GLU A 48 6.75 11.04 10.85
C GLU A 48 5.23 11.14 10.78
N ILE A 49 4.68 11.38 9.57
CA ILE A 49 3.25 11.40 9.33
C ILE A 49 2.74 9.96 9.25
N GLY A 50 3.38 9.13 8.41
CA GLY A 50 2.94 7.77 8.19
C GLY A 50 3.06 6.87 9.43
N MET A 51 4.09 7.04 10.26
CA MET A 51 4.21 6.33 11.54
C MET A 51 3.11 6.69 12.54
N SER A 52 2.50 7.87 12.41
CA SER A 52 1.37 8.30 13.25
C SER A 52 0.05 7.64 12.86
N HIS A 53 0.01 6.90 11.75
CA HIS A 53 -1.21 6.28 11.23
C HIS A 53 -1.43 4.90 11.86
N LEU A 54 -2.59 4.69 12.51
CA LEU A 54 -2.89 3.40 13.15
C LEU A 54 -3.13 2.27 12.14
N GLY A 55 -3.81 2.56 11.02
CA GLY A 55 -4.17 1.53 10.04
C GLY A 55 -2.96 0.83 9.42
N ILE A 56 -1.86 1.56 9.18
CA ILE A 56 -0.63 0.95 8.65
C ILE A 56 0.03 0.06 9.70
N GLN A 57 -0.03 0.43 10.99
CA GLN A 57 0.50 -0.39 12.09
C GLN A 57 -0.32 -1.68 12.27
N ILE A 58 -1.64 -1.61 12.14
CA ILE A 58 -2.52 -2.79 12.18
C ILE A 58 -2.17 -3.76 11.04
N LEU A 59 -2.09 -3.27 9.79
CA LEU A 59 -1.80 -4.13 8.64
C LEU A 59 -0.36 -4.67 8.67
N TYR A 60 0.61 -3.85 9.10
CA TYR A 60 1.98 -4.28 9.30
C TYR A 60 2.08 -5.42 10.33
N ASP A 61 1.43 -5.28 11.49
CA ASP A 61 1.38 -6.32 12.51
C ASP A 61 0.67 -7.57 12.00
N MET A 62 -0.49 -7.41 11.35
CA MET A 62 -1.27 -8.51 10.78
C MET A 62 -0.46 -9.34 9.80
N PHE A 63 0.11 -8.71 8.76
CA PHE A 63 0.84 -9.44 7.72
C PHE A 63 2.07 -10.14 8.29
N ASN A 64 2.77 -9.48 9.22
CA ASN A 64 3.96 -10.06 9.81
C ASN A 64 3.69 -11.21 10.80
N ARG A 65 2.44 -11.44 11.23
CA ARG A 65 2.05 -12.66 11.97
C ARG A 65 1.97 -13.91 11.08
N TRP A 66 1.88 -13.76 9.77
CA TRP A 66 1.87 -14.90 8.84
C TRP A 66 3.29 -15.26 8.46
N ASP A 67 3.73 -16.49 8.74
CA ASP A 67 5.13 -16.91 8.57
C ASP A 67 5.62 -16.76 7.12
N ASP A 68 4.72 -16.88 6.14
CA ASP A 68 4.96 -16.83 4.71
C ASP A 68 5.01 -15.40 4.12
N VAL A 69 4.64 -14.37 4.89
CA VAL A 69 4.55 -12.98 4.42
C VAL A 69 5.49 -12.08 5.20
N TRP A 70 6.31 -11.28 4.51
CA TRP A 70 7.08 -10.20 5.12
C TRP A 70 6.53 -8.85 4.68
N CYS A 71 5.96 -8.10 5.62
CA CYS A 71 5.49 -6.74 5.37
C CYS A 71 6.54 -5.75 5.84
N GLU A 72 6.94 -4.85 4.95
CA GLU A 72 7.98 -3.85 5.16
C GLU A 72 7.43 -2.46 4.89
N ARG A 73 7.90 -1.46 5.63
CA ARG A 73 7.39 -0.09 5.57
C ARG A 73 8.14 0.72 4.53
N VAL A 74 7.37 1.52 3.78
CA VAL A 74 7.88 2.48 2.79
C VAL A 74 7.23 3.84 3.03
N TYR A 75 7.99 4.90 2.80
CA TYR A 75 7.55 6.28 2.95
C TYR A 75 8.07 7.12 1.79
N SER A 76 7.35 8.19 1.44
CA SER A 76 7.86 9.16 0.47
C SER A 76 9.07 9.89 1.05
N PRO A 77 10.19 9.99 0.32
CA PRO A 77 11.33 10.76 0.79
C PRO A 77 11.00 12.25 0.80
N TRP A 78 11.63 12.98 1.71
CA TRP A 78 11.55 14.44 1.72
C TRP A 78 12.29 15.04 0.51
N VAL A 79 12.01 16.31 0.20
CA VAL A 79 12.49 16.98 -1.02
C VAL A 79 14.01 17.02 -1.17
N ASP A 80 14.74 16.99 -0.06
CA ASP A 80 16.20 16.96 -0.04
C ASP A 80 16.76 15.59 -0.46
N LEU A 81 16.21 14.50 0.10
CA LEU A 81 16.59 13.15 -0.26
C LEU A 81 16.08 12.77 -1.66
N ASP A 82 14.86 13.15 -2.03
CA ASP A 82 14.31 12.90 -3.39
C ASP A 82 15.28 13.41 -4.46
N LYS A 83 15.77 14.66 -4.30
CA LYS A 83 16.74 15.24 -5.21
C LYS A 83 18.02 14.40 -5.32
N ILE A 84 18.59 14.01 -4.18
CA ILE A 84 19.82 13.19 -4.15
C ILE A 84 19.59 11.81 -4.77
N MET A 85 18.45 11.18 -4.47
CA MET A 85 18.09 9.87 -5.02
C MET A 85 17.99 9.92 -6.53
N ARG A 86 17.40 10.98 -7.10
CA ARG A 86 17.32 11.19 -8.55
C ARG A 86 18.69 11.41 -9.17
N GLU A 87 19.50 12.31 -8.59
CA GLU A 87 20.85 12.62 -9.11
C GLU A 87 21.78 11.39 -9.08
N ARG A 88 21.70 10.61 -8.00
CA ARG A 88 22.56 9.42 -7.77
C ARG A 88 21.93 8.11 -8.23
N HIS A 89 20.73 8.14 -8.83
CA HIS A 89 19.98 6.97 -9.29
C HIS A 89 19.79 5.91 -8.19
N ILE A 90 19.48 6.36 -6.97
CA ILE A 90 19.19 5.48 -5.83
C ILE A 90 17.69 5.15 -5.88
N PRO A 91 17.29 3.87 -6.03
CA PRO A 91 15.89 3.51 -6.03
C PRO A 91 15.26 3.70 -4.64
N LEU A 92 13.96 3.93 -4.59
CA LEU A 92 13.21 3.89 -3.33
C LEU A 92 13.34 2.50 -2.69
N PHE A 93 13.47 2.46 -1.37
CA PHE A 93 13.77 1.26 -0.60
C PHE A 93 12.89 1.12 0.64
N ALA A 94 12.76 -0.11 1.15
CA ALA A 94 12.01 -0.41 2.36
C ALA A 94 12.83 -0.22 3.65
N LEU A 95 12.17 0.11 4.77
CA LEU A 95 12.88 0.39 6.03
C LEU A 95 13.48 -0.85 6.69
N GLU A 96 12.86 -2.03 6.55
CA GLU A 96 13.30 -3.27 7.20
C GLU A 96 14.51 -3.88 6.48
N SER A 97 14.37 -4.25 5.22
CA SER A 97 15.45 -4.85 4.43
C SER A 97 16.46 -3.85 3.90
N GLN A 98 16.03 -2.62 3.59
CA GLN A 98 16.76 -1.65 2.76
C GLN A 98 16.85 -2.05 1.28
N ASP A 99 16.05 -3.02 0.84
CA ASP A 99 15.99 -3.44 -0.56
C ASP A 99 15.13 -2.47 -1.39
N PRO A 100 15.41 -2.35 -2.71
CA PRO A 100 14.59 -1.59 -3.63
C PRO A 100 13.12 -2.06 -3.64
N VAL A 101 12.17 -1.11 -3.64
CA VAL A 101 10.73 -1.39 -3.67
C VAL A 101 10.31 -2.16 -4.93
N ARG A 102 11.07 -2.04 -6.02
CA ARG A 102 10.84 -2.79 -7.26
C ARG A 102 10.93 -4.30 -7.07
N ASP A 103 11.73 -4.76 -6.11
CA ASP A 103 12.01 -6.19 -5.91
C ASP A 103 10.97 -6.87 -5.01
N PHE A 104 9.87 -6.20 -4.70
CA PHE A 104 8.76 -6.70 -3.89
C PHE A 104 7.67 -7.31 -4.76
N ASP A 105 6.84 -8.16 -4.15
CA ASP A 105 5.68 -8.76 -4.81
C ASP A 105 4.51 -7.78 -4.92
N PHE A 106 4.35 -6.94 -3.89
CA PHE A 106 3.32 -5.93 -3.77
C PHE A 106 3.87 -4.59 -3.31
N LEU A 107 3.32 -3.52 -3.87
CA LEU A 107 3.38 -2.18 -3.31
C LEU A 107 1.96 -1.75 -2.91
N GLY A 108 1.66 -1.83 -1.62
CA GLY A 108 0.40 -1.36 -1.06
C GLY A 108 0.50 0.09 -0.62
N ILE A 109 -0.35 0.97 -1.15
CA ILE A 109 -0.33 2.40 -0.85
C ILE A 109 -1.60 2.76 -0.09
N THR A 110 -1.46 3.30 1.11
CA THR A 110 -2.60 3.80 1.88
C THR A 110 -2.90 5.26 1.53
N ILE A 111 -4.07 5.53 0.99
CA ILE A 111 -4.47 6.79 0.37
C ILE A 111 -5.43 7.50 1.31
N GLN A 112 -4.88 8.36 2.15
CA GLN A 112 -5.61 9.00 3.25
C GLN A 112 -6.29 10.32 2.84
N TYR A 113 -5.73 11.03 1.87
CA TYR A 113 -6.22 12.33 1.41
C TYR A 113 -5.69 12.63 0.00
N GLU A 114 -6.41 13.45 -0.75
CA GLU A 114 -6.10 13.76 -2.15
C GLU A 114 -4.77 14.50 -2.32
N MET A 115 -4.33 15.25 -1.30
CA MET A 115 -3.05 15.97 -1.35
C MET A 115 -1.82 15.04 -1.46
N CYS A 116 -1.94 13.74 -1.17
CA CYS A 116 -0.83 12.80 -1.33
C CYS A 116 -0.75 12.19 -2.74
N TYR A 117 -1.66 12.52 -3.66
CA TYR A 117 -1.70 11.88 -4.98
C TYR A 117 -0.41 12.11 -5.79
N THR A 118 0.19 13.29 -5.70
CA THR A 118 1.48 13.57 -6.34
C THR A 118 2.61 12.74 -5.73
N ASN A 119 2.54 12.42 -4.43
CA ASN A 119 3.52 11.58 -3.77
C ASN A 119 3.39 10.11 -4.20
N ILE A 120 2.18 9.65 -4.57
CA ILE A 120 2.01 8.32 -5.19
C ILE A 120 2.85 8.23 -6.46
N LEU A 121 2.81 9.26 -7.30
CA LEU A 121 3.61 9.33 -8.53
C LEU A 121 5.11 9.37 -8.22
N GLN A 122 5.52 10.14 -7.21
CA GLN A 122 6.91 10.18 -6.74
C GLN A 122 7.38 8.78 -6.29
N VAL A 123 6.56 8.07 -5.51
CA VAL A 123 6.87 6.72 -5.01
C VAL A 123 7.05 5.74 -6.17
N LEU A 124 6.13 5.72 -7.15
CA LEU A 124 6.22 4.84 -8.32
C LEU A 124 7.48 5.13 -9.14
N ASP A 125 7.71 6.42 -9.44
CA ASP A 125 8.85 6.88 -10.24
C ASP A 125 10.21 6.58 -9.57
N LEU A 126 10.37 6.90 -8.28
CA LEU A 126 11.61 6.57 -7.54
C LEU A 126 11.80 5.06 -7.35
N SER A 127 10.72 4.27 -7.33
CA SER A 127 10.80 2.81 -7.29
C SER A 127 11.15 2.22 -8.67
N GLY A 128 11.14 3.02 -9.74
CA GLY A 128 11.31 2.52 -11.10
C GLY A 128 10.17 1.63 -11.58
N ILE A 129 8.98 1.76 -10.98
CA ILE A 129 7.75 1.07 -11.37
C ILE A 129 7.04 1.95 -12.41
N PRO A 130 6.58 1.41 -13.54
CA PRO A 130 5.83 2.19 -14.53
C PRO A 130 4.65 2.94 -13.89
N LEU A 131 4.52 4.23 -14.23
CA LEU A 131 3.43 5.07 -13.72
C LEU A 131 2.09 4.50 -14.16
N SER A 132 1.92 4.26 -15.46
CA SER A 132 0.72 3.64 -16.00
C SER A 132 0.68 2.16 -15.65
N ALA A 133 -0.43 1.71 -15.06
CA ALA A 133 -0.66 0.30 -14.77
C ALA A 133 -0.65 -0.56 -16.04
N ALA A 134 -1.03 0.01 -17.18
CA ALA A 134 -1.03 -0.68 -18.48
C ALA A 134 0.37 -1.04 -19.00
N GLU A 135 1.42 -0.36 -18.50
CA GLU A 135 2.81 -0.58 -18.90
C GLU A 135 3.52 -1.61 -18.01
N ARG A 136 2.88 -2.08 -16.94
CA ARG A 136 3.48 -3.02 -15.97
C ARG A 136 3.50 -4.44 -16.51
N THR A 137 4.61 -5.14 -16.25
CA THR A 137 4.78 -6.53 -16.65
C THR A 137 4.62 -7.48 -15.45
N LYS A 138 5.03 -8.75 -15.59
CA LYS A 138 4.99 -9.73 -14.50
C LYS A 138 6.06 -9.49 -13.44
N GLU A 139 7.10 -8.76 -13.83
CA GLU A 139 8.32 -8.44 -13.10
C GLU A 139 8.14 -7.22 -12.20
N ASP A 140 7.10 -6.40 -12.44
CA ASP A 140 6.76 -5.28 -11.58
C ASP A 140 5.79 -5.71 -10.47
N PRO A 141 5.90 -5.15 -9.25
CA PRO A 141 4.99 -5.45 -8.14
C PRO A 141 3.53 -5.17 -8.51
N ILE A 142 2.61 -5.88 -7.87
CA ILE A 142 1.19 -5.50 -7.89
C ILE A 142 1.02 -4.22 -7.07
N VAL A 143 0.60 -3.13 -7.71
CA VAL A 143 0.34 -1.86 -7.03
C VAL A 143 -1.12 -1.82 -6.59
N ILE A 144 -1.33 -1.82 -5.27
CA ILE A 144 -2.68 -1.83 -4.67
C ILE A 144 -2.92 -0.61 -3.79
N GLY A 145 -4.03 0.08 -4.01
CA GLY A 145 -4.45 1.23 -3.21
C GLY A 145 -5.43 0.82 -2.11
N GLY A 146 -5.32 1.39 -0.91
CA GLY A 146 -6.28 1.23 0.19
C GLY A 146 -6.53 2.55 0.91
N GLY A 147 -7.38 2.57 1.94
CA GLY A 147 -7.67 3.78 2.71
C GLY A 147 -8.90 4.56 2.22
N PRO A 148 -9.27 5.67 2.87
CA PRO A 148 -10.55 6.35 2.66
C PRO A 148 -10.73 6.92 1.24
N CYS A 149 -9.68 7.34 0.54
CA CYS A 149 -9.84 7.86 -0.82
C CYS A 149 -10.24 6.78 -1.84
N THR A 150 -10.16 5.47 -1.52
CA THR A 150 -10.58 4.40 -2.45
C THR A 150 -12.08 4.29 -2.64
N TYR A 151 -12.89 5.06 -1.90
CA TYR A 151 -14.31 5.23 -2.20
C TYR A 151 -14.56 6.05 -3.48
N ASN A 152 -13.56 6.79 -3.96
CA ASN A 152 -13.57 7.46 -5.26
C ASN A 152 -12.20 7.30 -5.96
N PRO A 153 -11.86 6.08 -6.44
CA PRO A 153 -10.51 5.76 -6.90
C PRO A 153 -10.23 6.22 -8.34
N GLU A 154 -11.28 6.49 -9.13
CA GLU A 154 -11.17 6.79 -10.57
C GLU A 154 -10.21 7.93 -10.94
N PRO A 155 -10.07 9.03 -10.17
CA PRO A 155 -9.11 10.08 -10.49
C PRO A 155 -7.64 9.63 -10.55
N ILE A 156 -7.31 8.49 -9.95
CA ILE A 156 -5.96 7.91 -9.91
C ILE A 156 -5.94 6.46 -10.40
N ALA A 157 -7.03 5.96 -10.99
CA ALA A 157 -7.18 4.56 -11.35
C ALA A 157 -6.11 4.06 -12.32
N ASP A 158 -5.69 4.90 -13.27
CA ASP A 158 -4.67 4.56 -14.27
C ASP A 158 -3.29 4.20 -13.66
N PHE A 159 -3.05 4.58 -12.40
CA PHE A 159 -1.80 4.29 -11.69
C PHE A 159 -1.86 3.02 -10.83
N PHE A 160 -2.99 2.33 -10.71
CA PHE A 160 -3.17 1.20 -9.81
C PHE A 160 -3.62 -0.07 -10.55
N ASP A 161 -3.10 -1.21 -10.10
CA ASP A 161 -3.58 -2.50 -10.57
C ASP A 161 -4.88 -2.89 -9.87
N LEU A 162 -4.92 -2.64 -8.55
CA LEU A 162 -6.03 -2.99 -7.67
C LEU A 162 -6.30 -1.86 -6.68
N PHE A 163 -7.54 -1.78 -6.21
CA PHE A 163 -7.92 -1.07 -5.01
C PHE A 163 -8.60 -2.02 -4.04
N TYR A 164 -8.25 -1.90 -2.77
CA TYR A 164 -8.93 -2.50 -1.66
C TYR A 164 -9.94 -1.49 -1.09
N ILE A 165 -11.23 -1.84 -1.15
CA ILE A 165 -12.32 -0.99 -0.65
C ILE A 165 -12.83 -1.54 0.67
N GLY A 166 -12.61 -0.79 1.75
CA GLY A 166 -13.04 -1.11 3.10
C GLY A 166 -11.89 -1.36 4.07
N GLU A 167 -12.17 -2.13 5.11
CA GLU A 167 -11.24 -2.44 6.21
C GLU A 167 -10.31 -3.60 5.82
N GLY A 168 -9.01 -3.40 5.98
CA GLY A 168 -7.98 -4.30 5.45
C GLY A 168 -7.90 -5.65 6.19
N GLU A 169 -8.35 -5.72 7.42
CA GLU A 169 -8.20 -6.90 8.28
C GLU A 169 -8.99 -8.13 7.81
N THR A 170 -9.89 -7.98 6.83
CA THR A 170 -10.85 -9.02 6.45
C THR A 170 -10.30 -10.01 5.42
N ILE A 171 -9.90 -9.56 4.23
CA ILE A 171 -9.72 -10.44 3.06
C ILE A 171 -8.29 -10.46 2.48
N TYR A 172 -7.34 -9.68 3.02
CA TYR A 172 -5.98 -9.66 2.46
C TYR A 172 -5.35 -11.05 2.37
N ARG A 173 -5.64 -11.96 3.31
CA ARG A 173 -5.14 -13.34 3.25
C ARG A 173 -5.55 -14.05 1.96
N GLN A 174 -6.82 -13.93 1.55
CA GLN A 174 -7.32 -14.53 0.31
C GLN A 174 -6.62 -13.96 -0.93
N LEU A 175 -6.35 -12.65 -0.93
CA LEU A 175 -5.64 -11.99 -2.03
C LEU A 175 -4.17 -12.45 -2.12
N LEU A 176 -3.49 -12.59 -0.98
CA LEU A 176 -2.09 -13.05 -0.95
C LEU A 176 -1.98 -14.53 -1.31
N ASP A 177 -2.93 -15.38 -0.89
CA ASP A 177 -2.98 -16.79 -1.29
C ASP A 177 -3.17 -16.93 -2.80
N LEU A 178 -4.10 -16.15 -3.37
CA LEU A 178 -4.31 -16.08 -4.82
C LEU A 178 -3.04 -15.62 -5.57
N TYR A 179 -2.29 -14.69 -5.00
CA TYR A 179 -1.02 -14.24 -5.58
C TYR A 179 0.04 -15.35 -5.56
N GLN A 180 0.11 -16.14 -4.49
CA GLN A 180 1.02 -17.27 -4.41
C GLN A 180 0.66 -18.38 -5.42
N GLU A 181 -0.62 -18.57 -5.72
CA GLU A 181 -1.08 -19.43 -6.83
C GLU A 181 -0.64 -18.85 -8.18
N TYR A 182 -0.85 -17.55 -8.41
CA TYR A 182 -0.40 -16.84 -9.61
C TYR A 182 1.09 -17.03 -9.90
N GLN A 183 1.93 -16.97 -8.87
CA GLN A 183 3.37 -17.20 -9.00
C GLN A 183 3.71 -18.64 -9.43
N LYS A 184 2.92 -19.63 -9.00
CA LYS A 184 3.16 -21.06 -9.29
C LYS A 184 2.59 -21.50 -10.64
N GLU A 185 1.41 -21.01 -11.00
CA GLU A 185 0.63 -21.51 -12.14
C GLU A 185 0.92 -20.79 -13.45
N GLY A 186 1.81 -19.79 -13.43
CA GLY A 186 2.26 -19.12 -14.65
C GLY A 186 1.18 -18.29 -15.35
N TRP A 187 0.13 -17.86 -14.65
CA TRP A 187 -0.88 -17.00 -15.24
C TRP A 187 -0.27 -15.68 -15.73
N THR A 188 -0.97 -15.01 -16.64
CA THR A 188 -0.71 -13.63 -17.02
C THR A 188 -1.17 -12.67 -15.92
N ARG A 189 -0.61 -11.45 -15.88
CA ARG A 189 -1.04 -10.41 -14.93
C ARG A 189 -2.54 -10.13 -15.06
N ARG A 190 -3.07 -10.04 -16.29
CA ARG A 190 -4.52 -9.85 -16.55
C ARG A 190 -5.38 -10.97 -15.94
N GLU A 191 -4.95 -12.22 -16.07
CA GLU A 191 -5.64 -13.38 -15.49
C GLU A 191 -5.66 -13.35 -13.96
N PHE A 192 -4.57 -12.89 -13.34
CA PHE A 192 -4.53 -12.62 -11.90
C PHE A 192 -5.51 -11.50 -11.52
N LEU A 193 -5.52 -10.37 -12.22
CA LEU A 193 -6.43 -9.25 -11.93
C LEU A 193 -7.91 -9.66 -12.04
N ILE A 194 -8.27 -10.46 -13.05
CA ILE A 194 -9.65 -10.97 -13.20
C ILE A 194 -10.04 -11.85 -12.01
N ARG A 195 -9.14 -12.70 -11.51
CA ARG A 195 -9.41 -13.54 -10.33
C ARG A 195 -9.46 -12.71 -9.05
N ALA A 196 -8.55 -11.75 -8.89
CA ALA A 196 -8.48 -10.86 -7.74
C ALA A 196 -9.75 -10.00 -7.64
N ALA A 197 -10.27 -9.48 -8.75
CA ALA A 197 -11.49 -8.69 -8.80
C ALA A 197 -12.77 -9.48 -8.44
N LYS A 198 -12.70 -10.80 -8.37
CA LYS A 198 -13.80 -11.65 -7.86
C LYS A 198 -13.80 -11.74 -6.34
N ILE A 199 -12.72 -11.35 -5.68
CA ILE A 199 -12.64 -11.28 -4.21
C ILE A 199 -13.43 -10.04 -3.75
N PRO A 200 -14.39 -10.19 -2.80
CA PRO A 200 -15.21 -9.07 -2.34
C PRO A 200 -14.39 -7.87 -1.85
N GLY A 201 -14.67 -6.67 -2.36
CA GLY A 201 -13.97 -5.44 -1.96
C GLY A 201 -12.70 -5.14 -2.76
N ILE A 202 -12.26 -6.05 -3.63
CA ILE A 202 -11.17 -5.78 -4.57
C ILE A 202 -11.75 -5.21 -5.86
N TYR A 203 -11.27 -4.03 -6.23
CA TYR A 203 -11.61 -3.32 -7.47
C TYR A 203 -10.40 -3.29 -8.39
N ALA A 204 -10.55 -3.71 -9.65
CA ALA A 204 -9.46 -3.68 -10.64
C ALA A 204 -9.87 -2.76 -11.80
N PRO A 205 -9.36 -1.52 -11.88
CA PRO A 205 -9.87 -0.52 -12.83
C PRO A 205 -9.79 -0.93 -14.29
N SER A 206 -8.72 -1.64 -14.67
CA SER A 206 -8.51 -2.14 -16.04
C SER A 206 -9.58 -3.12 -16.56
N LEU A 207 -10.50 -3.56 -15.69
CA LEU A 207 -11.60 -4.46 -16.01
C LEU A 207 -12.94 -3.75 -16.15
N TYR A 208 -12.98 -2.41 -16.13
CA TYR A 208 -14.20 -1.62 -16.24
C TYR A 208 -14.13 -0.67 -17.44
N GLU A 209 -15.28 -0.45 -18.06
CA GLU A 209 -15.45 0.49 -19.16
C GLU A 209 -16.49 1.53 -18.79
N VAL A 210 -16.20 2.78 -19.14
CA VAL A 210 -17.08 3.92 -18.93
C VAL A 210 -17.62 4.37 -20.28
N SER A 211 -18.93 4.44 -20.40
CA SER A 211 -19.58 5.11 -21.53
C SER A 211 -20.13 6.46 -21.09
N TYR A 212 -20.17 7.41 -22.00
CA TYR A 212 -20.58 8.79 -21.73
C TYR A 212 -21.75 9.19 -22.62
N HIS A 213 -22.62 10.03 -22.08
CA HIS A 213 -23.62 10.75 -22.86
C HIS A 213 -22.96 11.86 -23.70
N GLU A 214 -23.70 12.42 -24.66
CA GLU A 214 -23.21 13.53 -25.51
C GLU A 214 -22.85 14.78 -24.69
N ASP A 215 -23.44 14.96 -23.50
CA ASP A 215 -23.16 16.07 -22.58
C ASP A 215 -21.94 15.84 -21.68
N GLY A 216 -21.25 14.71 -21.82
CA GLY A 216 -20.07 14.34 -21.04
C GLY A 216 -20.36 13.72 -19.68
N THR A 217 -21.64 13.49 -19.31
CA THR A 217 -21.99 12.75 -18.09
C THR A 217 -21.83 11.24 -18.29
N ILE A 218 -21.56 10.50 -17.21
CA ILE A 218 -21.40 9.03 -17.26
C ILE A 218 -22.76 8.39 -17.58
N ALA A 219 -22.81 7.64 -18.68
CA ALA A 219 -23.96 6.86 -19.10
C ALA A 219 -23.96 5.46 -18.50
N SER A 220 -22.80 4.81 -18.45
CA SER A 220 -22.63 3.52 -17.80
C SER A 220 -21.21 3.35 -17.27
N PHE A 221 -21.09 2.59 -16.19
CA PHE A 221 -19.84 2.11 -15.65
C PHE A 221 -20.01 0.62 -15.37
N ALA A 222 -19.38 -0.24 -16.16
CA ALA A 222 -19.64 -1.67 -16.12
C ALA A 222 -18.38 -2.49 -16.36
N PRO A 223 -18.29 -3.71 -15.79
CA PRO A 223 -17.16 -4.59 -16.03
C PRO A 223 -17.14 -5.05 -17.49
N SER A 224 -15.96 -5.09 -18.09
CA SER A 224 -15.71 -5.61 -19.45
C SER A 224 -15.47 -7.13 -19.47
N VAL A 225 -15.46 -7.78 -18.32
CA VAL A 225 -15.18 -9.22 -18.17
C VAL A 225 -16.27 -9.91 -17.35
N GLU A 226 -16.68 -11.09 -17.80
CA GLU A 226 -17.69 -11.91 -17.13
C GLU A 226 -17.25 -12.35 -15.72
N GLY A 227 -18.17 -12.26 -14.77
CA GLY A 227 -17.98 -12.68 -13.38
C GLY A 227 -17.27 -11.65 -12.50
N VAL A 228 -16.86 -10.50 -13.04
CA VAL A 228 -16.42 -9.33 -12.25
C VAL A 228 -17.67 -8.55 -11.80
N PRO A 229 -17.79 -8.15 -10.52
CA PRO A 229 -18.99 -7.48 -10.01
C PRO A 229 -19.11 -6.05 -10.53
N GLU A 230 -20.32 -5.62 -10.91
CA GLU A 230 -20.60 -4.22 -11.28
C GLU A 230 -20.46 -3.26 -10.10
N LYS A 231 -20.83 -3.71 -8.90
CA LYS A 231 -20.75 -2.92 -7.66
C LYS A 231 -19.83 -3.61 -6.67
N ILE A 232 -18.81 -2.88 -6.22
CA ILE A 232 -17.86 -3.38 -5.24
C ILE A 232 -18.42 -3.22 -3.84
N VAL A 233 -18.58 -4.34 -3.13
CA VAL A 233 -19.04 -4.34 -1.75
C VAL A 233 -17.84 -4.10 -0.83
N LYS A 234 -17.85 -2.95 -0.14
CA LYS A 234 -16.82 -2.63 0.84
C LYS A 234 -16.73 -3.71 1.92
N GLN A 235 -15.51 -4.00 2.36
CA GLN A 235 -15.28 -4.92 3.46
C GLN A 235 -15.32 -4.20 4.81
N ILE A 236 -15.89 -4.86 5.81
CA ILE A 236 -16.05 -4.32 7.17
C ILE A 236 -15.68 -5.42 8.16
N GLN A 237 -14.81 -5.13 9.13
CA GLN A 237 -14.49 -6.05 10.21
C GLN A 237 -15.64 -6.04 11.23
N MET A 238 -16.48 -7.08 11.18
CA MET A 238 -17.65 -7.17 12.06
C MET A 238 -17.31 -7.64 13.47
N ASP A 239 -16.24 -8.42 13.64
CA ASP A 239 -15.77 -8.88 14.95
C ASP A 239 -14.48 -8.16 15.33
N LEU A 240 -14.59 -7.17 16.22
CA LEU A 240 -13.45 -6.41 16.74
C LEU A 240 -12.81 -7.07 17.98
N THR A 241 -13.40 -8.15 18.52
CA THR A 241 -12.93 -8.79 19.75
C THR A 241 -11.62 -9.54 19.51
N ASP A 242 -11.59 -10.33 18.44
CA ASP A 242 -10.48 -11.21 18.10
C ASP A 242 -9.72 -10.77 16.83
N THR A 243 -9.94 -9.52 16.39
CA THR A 243 -9.24 -8.96 15.21
C THR A 243 -7.79 -8.58 15.50
N TYR A 244 -7.08 -8.18 14.44
CA TYR A 244 -5.70 -7.72 14.51
C TYR A 244 -5.60 -6.35 15.16
N TYR A 245 -4.81 -6.28 16.22
CA TYR A 245 -4.40 -5.03 16.84
C TYR A 245 -2.94 -5.12 17.29
N PRO A 246 -2.10 -4.11 17.02
CA PRO A 246 -0.68 -4.16 17.32
C PRO A 246 -0.44 -4.14 18.84
N LYS A 247 0.02 -5.26 19.38
CA LYS A 247 0.40 -5.38 20.82
C LYS A 247 1.79 -4.83 21.10
N LYS A 248 2.64 -4.79 20.08
CA LYS A 248 4.02 -4.30 20.12
C LYS A 248 4.22 -3.34 18.96
N PRO A 249 3.60 -2.13 18.98
CA PRO A 249 3.77 -1.17 17.91
C PRO A 249 5.24 -0.81 17.74
N VAL A 250 5.64 -0.49 16.51
CA VAL A 250 7.00 -0.04 16.22
C VAL A 250 7.26 1.29 16.94
N VAL A 251 8.38 1.39 17.66
CA VAL A 251 8.74 2.59 18.42
C VAL A 251 9.78 3.40 17.63
N PRO A 252 9.40 4.57 17.09
CA PRO A 252 10.28 5.36 16.23
C PRO A 252 11.49 5.90 16.99
N PHE A 253 12.63 6.07 16.29
CA PHE A 253 13.84 6.70 16.85
C PHE A 253 13.80 8.23 16.84
N MET A 254 12.75 8.82 16.31
CA MET A 254 12.53 10.26 16.26
C MET A 254 11.09 10.60 16.62
N LYS A 255 10.86 11.85 17.03
CA LYS A 255 9.51 12.35 17.31
C LYS A 255 8.66 12.32 16.04
N ILE A 256 7.52 11.64 16.11
CA ILE A 256 6.51 11.59 15.05
C ILE A 256 5.46 12.69 15.22
N THR A 257 4.63 12.93 14.20
CA THR A 257 3.65 14.03 14.20
C THR A 257 2.65 13.90 15.35
N GLN A 258 2.08 12.71 15.56
CA GLN A 258 1.27 12.39 16.73
C GLN A 258 2.06 11.46 17.66
N ASP A 259 2.94 12.05 18.46
CA ASP A 259 3.84 11.34 19.38
C ASP A 259 3.09 10.84 20.64
N ARG A 260 2.19 9.88 20.43
CA ARG A 260 1.34 9.27 21.46
C ARG A 260 0.99 7.84 21.08
N VAL A 261 0.62 7.04 22.08
CA VAL A 261 0.00 5.73 21.84
C VAL A 261 -1.46 5.94 21.43
N THR A 262 -1.86 5.35 20.31
CA THR A 262 -3.25 5.33 19.86
C THR A 262 -3.90 4.03 20.30
N LEU A 263 -5.05 4.13 20.96
CA LEU A 263 -5.91 3.00 21.35
C LEU A 263 -7.29 3.18 20.69
N GLU A 264 -7.61 2.30 19.75
CA GLU A 264 -8.96 2.24 19.16
C GLU A 264 -9.88 1.45 20.11
N ILE A 265 -10.83 2.14 20.73
CA ILE A 265 -11.81 1.53 21.66
C ILE A 265 -13.14 1.16 20.98
N GLN A 266 -13.39 1.73 19.79
CA GLN A 266 -14.58 1.47 18.96
C GLN A 266 -14.26 1.88 17.52
N ARG A 267 -14.93 1.25 16.55
CA ARG A 267 -14.82 1.58 15.13
C ARG A 267 -16.17 1.99 14.56
N GLY A 268 -16.16 2.99 13.68
CA GLY A 268 -17.35 3.55 13.04
C GLY A 268 -18.07 4.62 13.88
N CYS A 269 -18.93 5.39 13.22
CA CYS A 269 -19.70 6.47 13.83
C CYS A 269 -21.16 6.43 13.38
N ILE A 270 -22.10 6.27 14.32
CA ILE A 270 -23.54 6.16 14.03
C ILE A 270 -24.21 7.48 13.57
N ARG A 271 -23.45 8.58 13.47
CA ARG A 271 -24.00 9.92 13.22
C ARG A 271 -24.46 10.12 11.77
N GLY A 272 -23.90 9.38 10.81
CA GLY A 272 -24.31 9.43 9.40
C GLY A 272 -24.28 10.83 8.79
N CYS A 273 -23.29 11.64 9.15
CA CYS A 273 -23.18 13.01 8.67
C CYS A 273 -22.96 13.03 7.15
N ARG A 274 -23.75 13.80 6.40
CA ARG A 274 -23.71 13.84 4.92
C ARG A 274 -22.37 14.29 4.32
N PHE A 275 -21.51 14.92 5.12
CA PHE A 275 -20.18 15.40 4.71
C PHE A 275 -19.06 14.45 5.14
N CYS A 276 -19.38 13.39 5.91
CA CYS A 276 -18.40 12.48 6.48
C CYS A 276 -18.41 11.16 5.71
N GLN A 277 -17.23 10.65 5.39
CA GLN A 277 -17.05 9.36 4.72
C GLN A 277 -17.01 8.16 5.69
N ALA A 278 -17.17 8.40 7.00
CA ALA A 278 -17.15 7.39 8.06
C ALA A 278 -18.39 6.48 8.08
#